data_AF-A0AAW9KJR2-F1
#
_entry.id   AF-A0AAW9KJR2-F1
#
_cell.length_a   1.000
_cell.length_b   1.000
_cell.length_c   1.000
_cell.angle_alpha   90.00
_cell.angle_beta   90.00
_cell.angle_gamma   90.00
#
_symmetry.space_group_name_H-M   'P 1'
#
loop_
_entity.id
_entity.type
_entity.pdbx_description
1 polymer ?
#
loop_
_entity_poly.entity_id
_entity_poly.type
_entity_poly.pdbx_seq_one_letter_code
_entity_poly.pdbx_strand_id
1 'polypeptide(L)'
;TIGQAILESGWGESELSSRHNNIFGIKADASWNEEKVNMKTKENHNDVIVGDFRAYNNISSSIEDHGKFLWENERYAKNGLFEAKNYREQAQVLEDAGYSTAKDENGNLIYGDKLIRVIQENNLMIYDTKVQRGE
;
A
#
# COMPACT_ATOMS: atom_id res chain seq x y z
N THR A 1 -3.02 -6.14 -4.27
CA THR A 1 -3.62 -4.79 -4.30
C THR A 1 -4.80 -4.58 -3.36
N ILE A 2 -5.91 -5.34 -3.44
CA ILE A 2 -7.11 -5.10 -2.59
C ILE A 2 -6.79 -5.13 -1.09
N GLY A 3 -6.04 -6.14 -0.63
CA GLY A 3 -5.63 -6.24 0.77
C GLY A 3 -4.82 -5.03 1.25
N GLN A 4 -3.93 -4.50 0.40
CA GLN A 4 -3.17 -3.28 0.72
C GLN A 4 -4.11 -2.09 0.79
N ALA A 5 -5.01 -1.91 -0.19
CA ALA A 5 -5.98 -0.81 -0.15
C ALA A 5 -6.79 -0.80 1.15
N ILE A 6 -7.29 -1.96 1.61
CA ILE A 6 -8.02 -2.07 2.88
C ILE A 6 -7.13 -1.68 4.07
N LEU A 7 -5.91 -2.23 4.12
CA LEU A 7 -4.96 -1.99 5.21
C LEU A 7 -4.54 -0.52 5.30
N GLU A 8 -4.12 0.07 4.17
CA GLU A 8 -3.59 1.43 4.11
C GLU A 8 -4.67 2.49 4.32
N SER A 9 -5.85 2.29 3.75
CA SER A 9 -6.93 3.27 3.84
C SER A 9 -7.73 3.20 5.14
N GLY A 10 -7.52 2.16 5.96
CA GLY A 10 -8.37 1.85 7.10
C GLY A 10 -9.81 1.60 6.63
N TRP A 11 -10.01 0.63 5.74
CA TRP A 11 -11.33 0.33 5.16
C TRP A 11 -11.98 1.48 4.38
N GLY A 12 -11.16 2.36 3.81
CA GLY A 12 -11.60 3.53 3.06
C GLY A 12 -11.95 4.73 3.95
N GLU A 13 -11.92 4.58 5.28
CA GLU A 13 -12.41 5.57 6.24
C GLU A 13 -11.39 6.66 6.55
N SER A 14 -10.11 6.47 6.24
CA SER A 14 -9.11 7.53 6.41
C SER A 14 -9.51 8.79 5.65
N GLU A 15 -9.19 9.95 6.21
CA GLU A 15 -9.47 11.24 5.56
C GLU A 15 -8.81 11.31 4.17
N LEU A 16 -7.59 10.77 4.05
CA LEU A 16 -6.84 10.75 2.80
C LEU A 16 -7.54 9.88 1.73
N SER A 17 -8.11 8.74 2.11
CA SER A 17 -8.92 7.90 1.22
C SER A 17 -10.25 8.58 0.87
N SER A 18 -11.02 8.97 1.89
CA SER A 18 -12.41 9.41 1.73
C SER A 18 -12.57 10.78 1.08
N ARG A 19 -11.59 11.68 1.24
CA ARG A 19 -11.65 13.05 0.68
C ARG A 19 -10.74 13.27 -0.52
N HIS A 20 -9.65 12.51 -0.63
CA HIS A 20 -8.61 12.74 -1.64
C HIS A 20 -8.36 11.53 -2.54
N ASN A 21 -9.18 10.48 -2.41
CA ASN A 21 -9.09 9.23 -3.17
C ASN A 21 -7.73 8.52 -3.08
N ASN A 22 -6.87 8.90 -2.12
CA ASN A 22 -5.54 8.30 -1.96
C ASN A 22 -5.62 7.15 -0.96
N ILE A 23 -5.98 5.98 -1.50
CA ILE A 23 -6.28 4.77 -0.72
C ILE A 23 -5.03 3.98 -0.31
N PHE A 24 -3.83 4.43 -0.73
CA PHE A 24 -2.55 3.79 -0.42
C PHE A 24 -1.59 4.68 0.40
N GLY A 25 -2.02 5.90 0.76
CA GLY A 25 -1.19 6.80 1.57
C GLY A 25 0.06 7.31 0.86
N ILE A 26 0.07 7.37 -0.48
CA ILE A 26 1.28 7.73 -1.23
C ILE A 26 1.63 9.20 -1.01
N LYS A 27 2.86 9.45 -0.55
CA LYS A 27 3.42 10.80 -0.36
C LYS A 27 3.71 11.45 -1.72
N ALA A 28 3.52 12.76 -1.80
CA ALA A 28 3.94 13.54 -2.96
C ALA A 28 5.43 13.88 -2.80
N ASP A 29 6.27 13.14 -3.51
CA ASP A 29 7.70 13.45 -3.64
C ASP A 29 7.94 14.57 -4.66
N ALA A 30 9.21 14.94 -4.88
CA ALA A 30 9.58 16.04 -5.77
C ALA A 30 9.24 15.82 -7.25
N SER A 31 8.98 14.57 -7.67
CA SER A 31 8.55 14.24 -9.03
C SER A 31 7.03 14.38 -9.22
N TRP A 32 6.26 14.47 -8.14
CA TRP A 32 4.81 14.64 -8.21
C TRP A 32 4.44 16.08 -8.59
N ASN A 33 3.73 16.23 -9.70
CA ASN A 33 3.36 17.52 -10.28
C ASN A 33 1.83 17.73 -10.40
N GLU A 34 1.03 16.81 -9.87
CA GLU A 34 -0.42 16.93 -9.83
C GLU A 34 -0.93 17.42 -8.45
N GLU A 35 -2.21 17.20 -8.16
CA GLU A 35 -2.82 17.65 -6.91
C GLU A 35 -2.19 16.96 -5.70
N LYS A 36 -1.96 17.73 -4.64
CA LYS A 36 -1.47 17.23 -3.36
C LYS A 36 -2.19 17.89 -2.20
N VAL A 37 -2.31 17.16 -1.11
CA VAL A 37 -2.87 17.63 0.14
C VAL A 37 -1.81 17.54 1.23
N ASN A 38 -1.77 18.57 2.06
CA ASN A 38 -0.85 18.68 3.18
C ASN A 38 -1.59 18.26 4.44
N MET A 39 -1.13 17.19 5.10
CA MET A 39 -1.85 16.58 6.23
C MET A 39 -0.90 16.23 7.37
N LYS A 40 -1.43 16.27 8.59
CA LYS A 40 -0.71 15.75 9.75
C LYS A 40 -0.58 14.23 9.63
N THR A 41 0.64 13.73 9.74
CA THR A 41 0.97 12.31 9.77
C THR A 41 1.84 12.02 10.98
N LYS A 42 1.82 10.77 11.44
CA LYS A 42 2.73 10.30 12.48
C LYS A 42 3.93 9.64 11.80
N GLU A 43 5.11 10.22 11.95
CA GLU A 43 6.36 9.52 11.66
C GLU A 43 6.98 9.08 12.99
N ASN A 44 7.59 7.89 13.02
CA ASN A 44 8.39 7.41 14.16
C ASN A 44 7.69 7.47 15.53
N HIS A 45 6.58 6.74 15.66
CA HIS A 45 5.83 6.45 16.90
C HIS A 45 5.29 7.64 17.72
N ASN A 46 5.83 8.86 17.65
CA ASN A 46 5.40 9.99 18.48
C ASN A 46 5.42 11.37 17.80
N ASP A 47 6.09 11.56 16.66
CA ASP A 47 6.16 12.87 16.03
C ASP A 47 5.01 13.09 15.05
N VAL A 48 4.15 14.06 15.38
CA VAL A 48 3.15 14.57 14.45
C VAL A 48 3.83 15.60 13.55
N ILE A 49 4.17 15.19 12.35
CA ILE A 49 4.69 16.08 11.33
C ILE A 49 3.62 16.37 10.29
N VAL A 50 3.90 17.32 9.42
CA VAL A 50 3.08 17.63 8.26
C VAL A 50 3.72 16.99 7.04
N GLY A 51 2.98 16.10 6.37
CA GLY A 51 3.40 15.44 5.14
C GLY A 51 2.60 15.94 3.93
N ASP A 52 3.26 15.98 2.78
CA ASP A 52 2.60 16.15 1.49
C ASP A 52 2.18 14.79 0.94
N PHE A 53 0.89 14.63 0.64
CA PHE A 53 0.31 13.42 0.08
C PHE A 53 -0.30 13.70 -1.29
N ARG A 54 -0.20 12.73 -2.20
CA ARG A 54 -0.86 12.81 -3.50
C ARG A 54 -2.38 12.87 -3.29
N ALA A 55 -3.08 13.61 -4.14
CA ALA A 55 -4.54 13.62 -4.20
C ALA A 55 -4.97 13.26 -5.63
N TYR A 56 -6.06 12.51 -5.75
CA TYR A 56 -6.49 11.98 -7.03
C TYR A 56 -7.94 12.32 -7.32
N ASN A 57 -8.25 12.46 -8.61
CA ASN A 57 -9.61 12.72 -9.09
C ASN A 57 -10.58 11.57 -8.78
N ASN A 58 -10.08 10.34 -8.70
CA ASN A 58 -10.87 9.14 -8.41
C ASN A 58 -9.99 8.01 -7.88
N ILE A 59 -10.62 6.99 -7.29
CA ILE A 59 -9.94 5.81 -6.73
C ILE A 59 -9.15 5.05 -7.81
N SER A 60 -9.64 4.98 -9.05
CA SER A 60 -8.94 4.28 -10.14
C SER A 60 -7.56 4.88 -10.41
N SER A 61 -7.44 6.21 -10.33
CA SER A 61 -6.16 6.91 -10.52
C SER A 61 -5.17 6.57 -9.40
N SER A 62 -5.67 6.41 -8.16
CA SER A 62 -4.83 5.96 -7.05
C SER A 62 -4.34 4.51 -7.21
N ILE A 63 -5.16 3.63 -7.80
CA ILE A 63 -4.78 2.24 -8.09
C ILE A 63 -3.72 2.19 -9.19
N GLU A 64 -3.90 2.98 -10.25
CA GLU A 64 -2.93 3.07 -11.35
C GLU A 64 -1.58 3.59 -10.86
N ASP A 65 -1.58 4.67 -10.08
CA ASP A 65 -0.35 5.27 -9.54
C ASP A 65 0.36 4.33 -8.56
N HIS A 66 -0.38 3.59 -7.73
CA HIS A 66 0.19 2.55 -6.88
C HIS A 66 0.86 1.43 -7.67
N GLY A 67 0.19 0.95 -8.73
CA GLY A 67 0.76 -0.05 -9.64
C GLY A 67 2.03 0.46 -10.32
N LYS A 68 2.01 1.71 -10.79
CA LYS A 68 3.17 2.38 -11.39
C LYS A 68 4.33 2.52 -10.40
N PHE A 69 4.05 2.94 -9.16
CA PHE A 69 5.04 3.05 -8.10
C PHE A 69 5.75 1.71 -7.81
N LEU A 70 4.99 0.62 -7.74
CA LEU A 70 5.57 -0.72 -7.55
C LEU A 70 6.40 -1.16 -8.76
N TRP A 71 5.93 -0.85 -9.97
CA TRP A 71 6.57 -1.25 -11.22
C TRP A 71 7.86 -0.48 -11.52
N GLU A 72 7.85 0.84 -11.36
CA GLU A 72 8.99 1.71 -11.71
C GLU A 72 10.10 1.67 -10.66
N ASN A 73 9.77 1.35 -9.40
CA ASN A 73 10.78 1.23 -8.36
C ASN A 73 11.42 -0.16 -8.39
N GLU A 74 12.60 -0.24 -9.03
CA GLU A 74 13.35 -1.47 -9.25
C GLU A 74 13.57 -2.32 -7.99
N ARG A 75 13.51 -1.73 -6.78
CA ARG A 75 13.66 -2.49 -5.53
C ARG A 75 12.62 -3.59 -5.41
N TYR A 76 11.39 -3.37 -5.87
CA TYR A 76 10.33 -4.36 -5.76
C TYR A 76 10.53 -5.51 -6.74
N ALA A 77 10.85 -5.20 -7.99
CA ALA A 77 11.21 -6.21 -8.99
C ALA A 77 12.45 -7.02 -8.56
N LYS A 78 13.51 -6.35 -8.06
CA LYS A 78 14.73 -7.03 -7.59
C LYS A 78 14.52 -7.96 -6.40
N ASN A 79 13.52 -7.68 -5.56
CA ASN A 79 13.14 -8.56 -4.44
C ASN A 79 12.14 -9.65 -4.85
N GLY A 80 11.75 -9.73 -6.12
CA GLY A 80 10.89 -10.81 -6.62
C GLY A 80 9.39 -10.55 -6.52
N LEU A 81 8.95 -9.28 -6.43
CA LEU A 81 7.54 -8.95 -6.16
C LEU A 81 6.60 -9.48 -7.25
N PHE A 82 7.07 -9.47 -8.50
CA PHE A 82 6.27 -9.86 -9.67
C PHE A 82 6.41 -11.36 -10.00
N GLU A 83 7.36 -12.03 -9.35
CA GLU A 83 7.66 -13.45 -9.47
C GLU A 83 7.00 -14.30 -8.36
N ALA A 84 6.53 -13.64 -7.29
CA ALA A 84 5.82 -14.28 -6.18
C ALA A 84 4.57 -15.03 -6.68
N LYS A 85 4.40 -16.28 -6.24
CA LYS A 85 3.36 -17.19 -6.75
C LYS A 85 2.05 -17.11 -5.99
N ASN A 86 2.06 -16.51 -4.82
CA ASN A 86 0.90 -16.36 -3.97
C ASN A 86 0.99 -15.10 -3.12
N TYR A 87 -0.14 -14.71 -2.54
CA TYR A 87 -0.26 -13.49 -1.75
C TYR A 87 0.64 -13.46 -0.51
N ARG A 88 1.00 -14.62 0.07
CA ARG A 88 1.89 -14.68 1.25
C ARG A 88 3.32 -14.32 0.85
N GLU A 89 3.81 -14.93 -0.22
CA GLU A 89 5.11 -14.58 -0.80
C GLU A 89 5.15 -13.12 -1.21
N GLN A 90 4.10 -12.61 -1.88
CA GLN A 90 4.06 -11.22 -2.31
C GLN A 90 4.05 -10.25 -1.12
N ALA A 91 3.31 -10.57 -0.04
CA ALA A 91 3.29 -9.76 1.18
C ALA A 91 4.66 -9.74 1.89
N GLN A 92 5.35 -10.88 1.95
CA GLN A 92 6.69 -10.93 2.53
C GLN A 92 7.69 -10.14 1.69
N VAL A 93 7.65 -10.29 0.36
CA VAL A 93 8.52 -9.54 -0.54
C VAL A 93 8.29 -8.02 -0.42
N LEU A 94 7.05 -7.56 -0.23
CA LEU A 94 6.77 -6.14 0.02
C LEU A 94 7.46 -5.65 1.30
N GLU A 95 7.41 -6.44 2.38
CA GLU A 95 8.09 -6.13 3.64
C GLU A 95 9.61 -6.11 3.46
N ASP A 96 10.18 -7.15 2.85
CA ASP A 96 11.63 -7.30 2.63
C ASP A 96 12.17 -6.19 1.72
N ALA A 97 11.38 -5.76 0.72
CA ALA A 97 11.70 -4.63 -0.16
C ALA A 97 11.55 -3.25 0.51
N GLY A 98 11.10 -3.20 1.77
CA GLY A 98 10.96 -1.97 2.54
C GLY A 98 9.75 -1.13 2.13
N TYR A 99 8.61 -1.77 1.85
CA TYR A 99 7.35 -1.06 1.61
C TYR A 99 6.88 -0.28 2.84
N SER A 100 7.09 -0.83 4.05
CA SER A 100 6.72 -0.21 5.32
C SER A 100 7.81 -0.40 6.37
N THR A 101 7.93 0.56 7.29
CA THR A 101 8.83 0.49 8.45
C THR A 101 8.08 0.07 9.74
N ALA A 102 6.83 -0.37 9.63
CA ALA A 102 6.03 -0.77 10.77
C ALA A 102 6.68 -1.94 11.51
N LYS A 103 6.82 -1.80 12.83
CA LYS A 103 7.41 -2.81 13.72
C LYS A 103 6.47 -3.19 14.86
N ASP A 104 6.63 -4.42 15.37
CA ASP A 104 6.03 -4.82 16.65
C ASP A 104 6.80 -4.23 17.85
N GLU A 105 6.33 -4.55 19.05
CA GLU A 105 6.96 -4.17 20.31
C GLU A 105 8.39 -4.70 20.49
N ASN A 106 8.76 -5.76 19.76
CA ASN A 106 10.07 -6.39 19.78
C ASN A 106 11.00 -5.85 18.67
N GLY A 107 10.51 -4.95 17.82
CA GLY A 107 11.27 -4.34 16.74
C GLY A 107 11.29 -5.16 15.44
N ASN A 108 10.50 -6.22 15.32
CA ASN A 108 10.35 -7.02 14.10
C ASN A 108 9.44 -6.29 13.12
N LEU A 109 9.74 -6.39 11.82
CA LEU A 109 8.81 -5.93 10.78
C LEU A 109 7.54 -6.78 10.81
N ILE A 110 6.39 -6.14 10.59
CA ILE A 110 5.06 -6.78 10.71
C ILE A 110 4.09 -6.42 9.58
N TYR A 111 4.58 -5.76 8.55
CA TYR A 111 3.77 -5.39 7.40
C TYR A 111 3.25 -6.62 6.64
N GLY A 112 4.14 -7.59 6.38
CA GLY A 112 3.79 -8.81 5.66
C GLY A 112 2.67 -9.56 6.37
N ASP A 113 2.84 -9.79 7.68
CA ASP A 113 1.85 -10.45 8.53
C ASP A 113 0.51 -9.73 8.58
N LYS A 114 0.52 -8.40 8.73
CA LYS A 114 -0.70 -7.58 8.72
C LYS A 114 -1.46 -7.71 7.40
N LEU A 115 -0.75 -7.63 6.28
CA LEU A 115 -1.35 -7.74 4.96
C LEU A 115 -1.92 -9.14 4.71
N ILE A 116 -1.17 -10.19 5.06
CA ILE A 116 -1.62 -11.58 5.01
C ILE A 116 -2.90 -11.76 5.81
N ARG A 117 -2.94 -11.22 7.04
CA ARG A 117 -4.11 -11.30 7.91
C ARG A 117 -5.34 -10.65 7.28
N VAL A 118 -5.22 -9.44 6.74
CA VAL A 118 -6.32 -8.76 6.03
C VAL A 118 -6.82 -9.59 4.85
N ILE A 119 -5.91 -10.18 4.06
CA ILE A 119 -6.29 -11.02 2.91
C ILE A 119 -7.05 -12.27 3.36
N GLN A 120 -6.61 -12.90 4.45
CA GLN A 120 -7.24 -14.11 4.98
C GLN A 120 -8.60 -13.85 5.63
N GLU A 121 -8.69 -12.87 6.52
CA GLU A 121 -9.93 -12.54 7.25
C GLU A 121 -11.07 -12.14 6.30
N ASN A 122 -10.73 -11.60 5.13
CA ASN A 122 -11.69 -11.12 4.13
C ASN A 122 -11.78 -12.04 2.90
N ASN A 123 -11.14 -13.20 2.93
CA ASN A 123 -11.12 -14.18 1.83
C ASN A 123 -10.76 -13.57 0.47
N LEU A 124 -9.82 -12.62 0.43
CA LEU A 124 -9.53 -11.86 -0.80
C LEU A 124 -8.73 -12.68 -1.83
N MET A 125 -8.09 -13.77 -1.41
CA MET A 125 -7.35 -14.67 -2.31
C MET A 125 -8.26 -15.32 -3.38
N ILE A 126 -9.58 -15.30 -3.20
CA ILE A 126 -10.55 -15.78 -4.20
C ILE A 126 -10.52 -14.92 -5.47
N TYR A 127 -10.13 -13.65 -5.38
CA TYR A 127 -10.08 -12.77 -6.54
C TYR A 127 -8.86 -13.08 -7.42
N ASP A 128 -7.74 -13.50 -6.82
CA ASP A 128 -6.55 -13.91 -7.57
C ASP A 128 -6.82 -15.18 -8.41
N THR A 129 -7.59 -16.12 -7.86
CA THR A 129 -7.97 -17.34 -8.58
C THR A 129 -9.02 -17.09 -9.67
N LYS A 130 -9.91 -16.11 -9.51
CA LYS A 130 -10.86 -15.71 -10.57
C LYS A 130 -10.15 -15.00 -11.73
N VAL A 131 -9.23 -14.09 -11.43
CA VAL A 131 -8.43 -13.40 -12.47
C VAL A 131 -7.63 -14.41 -13.30
N GLN A 132 -7.05 -15.45 -12.68
CA GLN A 132 -6.36 -16.52 -13.42
C GLN A 132 -7.30 -17.37 -14.30
N ARG A 133 -8.60 -17.40 -14.02
CA ARG A 133 -9.59 -18.19 -14.76
C ARG A 133 -10.33 -17.39 -15.85
N GLY A 134 -10.14 -16.07 -15.93
CA GLY A 134 -10.75 -15.24 -16.97
C GLY A 134 -12.28 -15.19 -16.93
N GLU A 135 -12.88 -15.39 -15.74
CA GLU A 135 -14.33 -15.27 -15.49
C GLU A 135 -14.70 -13.90 -14.90
#